data_AF-A0A8S0Z602-F1
#
_entry.id   AF-A0A8S0Z602-F1
#
_cell.length_a   1.000
_cell.length_b   1.000
_cell.length_c   1.000
_cell.angle_alpha   90.00
_cell.angle_beta   90.00
_cell.angle_gamma   90.00
#
_symmetry.space_group_name_H-M   'P 1'
#
loop_
_entity.id
_entity.type
_entity.pdbx_description
1 polymer ?
#
loop_
_entity_poly.entity_id
_entity_poly.type
_entity_poly.pdbx_seq_one_letter_code
_entity_poly.pdbx_strand_id
1 'polypeptide(L)'
;MNLVALQTGHAKLIEENRNTLQPIVNTIIFCGTHDLPLRGKENDEGVFRDLLKLKIDSGDEILRKHLEKGHKNAQYTSPKIQNEILNICGVLIREKLVDDVKAASAYSILADETADISGKEQLSIGLRYYDQKEKNVKEEFIGFVELQKMDAQTIATEINGFINALNIDVNKCVGQGYDGCATMAGKDGGVQKY
;
A
#
# COMPACT_ATOMS: atom_id res chain seq x y z
N MET A 1 -20.81 -40.53 -3.88
CA MET A 1 -19.90 -39.56 -3.26
C MET A 1 -20.67 -38.25 -3.11
N ASN A 2 -20.92 -37.81 -1.87
CA ASN A 2 -21.98 -36.84 -1.57
C ASN A 2 -21.50 -35.39 -1.80
N LEU A 3 -22.12 -34.66 -2.73
CA LEU A 3 -21.73 -33.28 -3.12
C LEU A 3 -21.66 -32.30 -1.93
N VAL A 4 -22.53 -32.48 -0.93
CA VAL A 4 -22.58 -31.66 0.29
C VAL A 4 -21.36 -31.89 1.19
N ALA A 5 -20.85 -33.12 1.27
CA ALA A 5 -19.64 -33.43 2.04
C ALA A 5 -18.38 -32.86 1.38
N LEU A 6 -18.35 -32.82 0.04
CA LEU A 6 -17.29 -32.19 -0.75
C LEU A 6 -17.24 -30.66 -0.54
N GLN A 7 -18.39 -29.99 -0.54
CA GLN A 7 -18.47 -28.55 -0.24
C GLN A 7 -18.02 -28.23 1.19
N THR A 8 -18.39 -29.08 2.15
CA THR A 8 -18.03 -28.89 3.58
C THR A 8 -16.52 -29.07 3.81
N GLY A 9 -15.90 -30.07 3.16
CA GLY A 9 -14.45 -30.29 3.25
C GLY A 9 -13.64 -29.15 2.62
N HIS A 10 -14.10 -28.60 1.50
CA HIS A 10 -13.43 -27.48 0.85
C HIS A 10 -13.49 -26.19 1.66
N ALA A 11 -14.65 -25.88 2.25
CA ALA A 11 -14.81 -24.72 3.12
C ALA A 11 -13.89 -24.79 4.35
N LYS A 12 -13.80 -25.97 4.97
CA LYS A 12 -12.91 -26.21 6.11
C LYS A 12 -11.43 -26.00 5.75
N LEU A 13 -10.99 -26.48 4.59
CA LEU A 13 -9.62 -26.27 4.12
C LEU A 13 -9.32 -24.78 3.89
N ILE A 14 -10.27 -24.03 3.33
CA ILE A 14 -10.12 -22.58 3.14
C ILE A 14 -9.95 -21.88 4.50
N GLU A 15 -10.76 -22.26 5.48
CA GLU A 15 -10.68 -21.71 6.84
C GLU A 15 -9.33 -22.02 7.51
N GLU A 16 -8.87 -23.27 7.44
CA GLU A 16 -7.56 -23.69 7.95
C GLU A 16 -6.41 -22.92 7.28
N ASN A 17 -6.45 -22.73 5.97
CA ASN A 17 -5.46 -21.94 5.23
C ASN A 17 -5.49 -20.46 5.64
N ARG A 18 -6.67 -19.88 5.86
CA ARG A 18 -6.81 -18.48 6.32
C ARG A 18 -6.23 -18.31 7.72
N ASN A 19 -6.57 -19.20 8.65
CA ASN A 19 -6.04 -19.19 10.02
C ASN A 19 -4.51 -19.34 10.04
N THR A 20 -3.96 -20.07 9.07
CA THR A 20 -2.51 -20.24 8.91
C THR A 20 -1.81 -18.99 8.37
N LEU A 21 -2.41 -18.31 7.38
CA LEU A 21 -1.85 -17.11 6.77
C LEU A 21 -2.00 -15.86 7.66
N GLN A 22 -3.07 -15.80 8.46
CA GLN A 22 -3.39 -14.64 9.28
C GLN A 22 -2.22 -14.17 10.19
N PRO A 23 -1.53 -15.02 10.97
CA PRO A 23 -0.40 -14.58 11.79
C PRO A 23 0.78 -14.06 10.96
N ILE A 24 0.99 -14.59 9.75
CA ILE A 24 2.04 -14.15 8.82
C ILE A 24 1.73 -12.75 8.28
N VAL A 25 0.51 -12.56 7.75
CA VAL A 25 0.04 -11.26 7.23
C VAL A 25 0.04 -10.21 8.34
N ASN A 26 -0.47 -10.53 9.52
CA ASN A 26 -0.49 -9.61 10.67
C ASN A 26 0.92 -9.20 11.10
N THR A 27 1.91 -10.09 10.99
CA THR A 27 3.31 -9.75 11.31
C THR A 27 3.89 -8.78 10.29
N ILE A 28 3.59 -8.95 9.00
CA ILE A 28 4.01 -8.02 7.95
C ILE A 28 3.38 -6.63 8.15
N ILE A 29 2.07 -6.59 8.43
CA ILE A 29 1.35 -5.34 8.74
C ILE A 29 1.93 -4.69 10.00
N PHE A 30 2.21 -5.47 11.04
CA PHE A 30 2.83 -4.96 12.27
C PHE A 30 4.17 -4.29 11.97
N CYS A 31 5.04 -4.96 11.23
CA CYS A 31 6.32 -4.37 10.84
C CYS A 31 6.14 -3.08 10.03
N GLY A 32 5.25 -3.08 9.04
CA GLY A 32 4.99 -1.91 8.20
C GLY A 32 4.39 -0.72 8.95
N THR A 33 3.60 -0.96 10.00
CA THR A 33 2.97 0.10 10.82
C THR A 33 3.86 0.65 11.92
N HIS A 34 5.00 0.01 12.18
CA HIS A 34 5.96 0.41 13.22
C HIS A 34 7.34 0.72 12.65
N ASP A 35 7.44 0.91 11.33
CA ASP A 35 8.70 1.18 10.61
C ASP A 35 9.80 0.14 10.88
N LEU A 36 9.40 -1.12 11.10
CA LEU A 36 10.32 -2.21 11.38
C LEU A 36 10.73 -2.91 10.07
N PRO A 37 12.03 -3.12 9.83
CA PRO A 37 12.46 -3.88 8.68
C PRO A 37 12.01 -5.34 8.82
N LEU A 38 11.43 -5.91 7.75
CA LEU A 38 11.06 -7.32 7.74
C LEU A 38 12.30 -8.23 7.85
N ARG A 39 13.43 -7.80 7.27
CA ARG A 39 14.64 -8.61 7.05
C ARG A 39 15.88 -7.89 7.58
N GLY A 40 16.85 -8.68 8.03
CA GLY A 40 18.21 -8.24 8.34
C GLY A 40 19.11 -8.26 7.10
N LYS A 41 20.42 -8.41 7.30
CA LYS A 41 21.39 -8.56 6.20
C LYS A 41 21.19 -9.87 5.44
N GLU A 42 20.90 -10.94 6.18
CA GLU A 42 20.60 -12.25 5.62
C GLU A 42 19.08 -12.46 5.48
N ASN A 43 18.67 -13.36 4.59
CA ASN A 43 17.25 -13.60 4.25
C ASN A 43 16.45 -14.30 5.37
N ASP A 44 17.13 -14.94 6.30
CA ASP A 44 16.59 -15.68 7.44
C ASP A 44 16.72 -14.95 8.78
N GLU A 45 17.40 -13.80 8.78
CA GLU A 45 17.49 -12.89 9.92
C GLU A 45 16.45 -11.76 9.79
N GLY A 46 15.93 -11.29 10.92
CA GLY A 46 15.12 -10.08 10.95
C GLY A 46 13.85 -10.18 11.78
N VAL A 47 13.31 -9.00 12.08
CA VAL A 47 12.20 -8.80 13.02
C VAL A 47 10.97 -9.64 12.65
N PHE A 48 10.70 -9.86 11.36
CA PHE A 48 9.58 -10.70 10.93
C PHE A 48 9.68 -12.13 11.47
N ARG A 49 10.85 -12.78 11.38
CA ARG A 49 11.03 -14.16 11.87
C ARG A 49 10.97 -14.22 13.39
N ASP A 50 11.57 -13.23 14.06
CA ASP A 50 11.55 -13.14 15.52
C ASP A 50 10.13 -12.95 16.07
N LEU A 51 9.30 -12.14 15.39
CA LEU A 51 7.90 -11.97 15.76
C LEU A 51 7.06 -13.23 15.52
N LEU A 52 7.31 -13.99 14.46
CA LEU A 52 6.65 -15.29 14.26
C LEU A 52 7.04 -16.28 15.36
N LYS A 53 8.32 -16.31 15.75
CA LYS A 53 8.80 -17.13 16.88
C LYS A 53 8.14 -16.70 18.19
N LEU A 54 8.09 -15.40 18.46
CA LEU A 54 7.42 -14.86 19.65
C LEU A 54 5.95 -15.28 19.72
N LYS A 55 5.22 -15.28 18.59
CA LYS A 55 3.83 -15.77 18.53
C LYS A 55 3.73 -17.27 18.86
N ILE A 56 4.64 -18.08 18.33
CA ILE A 56 4.72 -19.52 18.63
C ILE A 56 4.99 -19.76 20.12
N ASP A 57 5.95 -19.03 20.68
CA ASP A 57 6.33 -19.12 22.09
C ASP A 57 5.19 -18.61 23.01
N SER A 58 4.34 -17.72 22.49
CA SER A 58 3.12 -17.23 23.16
C SER A 58 1.89 -18.13 22.96
N GLY A 59 2.02 -19.28 22.29
CA GLY A 59 0.96 -20.29 22.18
C GLY A 59 0.23 -20.39 20.83
N ASP A 60 0.75 -19.79 19.76
CA ASP A 60 0.19 -19.97 18.40
C ASP A 60 0.54 -21.36 17.83
N GLU A 61 -0.24 -22.36 18.23
CA GLU A 61 -0.07 -23.76 17.80
C GLU A 61 -0.39 -24.00 16.32
N ILE A 62 -1.22 -23.13 15.71
CA ILE A 62 -1.54 -23.21 14.28
C ILE A 62 -0.30 -22.82 13.47
N LEU A 63 0.30 -21.67 13.79
CA LEU A 63 1.54 -21.21 13.18
C LEU A 63 2.69 -22.20 13.44
N ARG A 64 2.80 -22.76 14.65
CA ARG A 64 3.80 -23.78 14.98
C ARG A 64 3.69 -25.00 14.06
N LYS A 65 2.50 -25.60 13.98
CA LYS A 65 2.25 -26.76 13.11
C LYS A 65 2.54 -26.45 11.65
N HIS A 66 2.17 -25.28 11.17
CA HIS A 66 2.44 -24.85 9.80
C HIS A 66 3.93 -24.74 9.49
N LEU A 67 4.70 -24.06 10.35
CA LEU A 67 6.13 -23.85 10.10
C LEU A 67 6.96 -25.13 10.31
N GLU A 68 6.58 -26.00 11.24
CA GLU A 68 7.30 -27.26 11.53
C GLU A 68 6.93 -28.41 10.59
N LYS A 69 5.63 -28.57 10.29
CA LYS A 69 5.09 -29.75 9.58
C LYS A 69 4.58 -29.42 8.19
N GLY A 70 4.41 -28.15 7.86
CA GLY A 70 3.97 -27.71 6.54
C GLY A 70 5.02 -27.98 5.46
N HIS A 71 4.56 -28.02 4.21
CA HIS A 71 5.47 -28.17 3.09
C HIS A 71 6.42 -26.97 2.99
N LYS A 72 7.72 -27.24 2.76
CA LYS A 72 8.76 -26.19 2.70
C LYS A 72 8.47 -25.10 1.65
N ASN A 73 7.79 -25.45 0.56
CA ASN A 73 7.38 -24.51 -0.49
C ASN A 73 6.13 -23.68 -0.16
N ALA A 74 5.47 -23.96 0.97
CA ALA A 74 4.23 -23.31 1.39
C ALA A 74 4.34 -22.69 2.79
N GLN A 75 5.55 -22.38 3.27
CA GLN A 75 5.70 -21.72 4.58
C GLN A 75 5.26 -20.25 4.56
N TYR A 76 5.24 -19.61 3.37
CA TYR A 76 4.86 -18.21 3.17
C TYR A 76 5.75 -17.19 3.91
N THR A 77 6.96 -17.60 4.29
CA THR A 77 7.92 -16.76 5.01
C THR A 77 9.07 -16.27 4.15
N SER A 78 9.12 -16.60 2.86
CA SER A 78 10.22 -16.21 1.97
C SER A 78 10.18 -14.73 1.62
N PRO A 79 11.32 -14.11 1.27
CA PRO A 79 11.35 -12.70 0.83
C PRO A 79 10.38 -12.39 -0.31
N LYS A 80 10.23 -13.31 -1.26
CA LYS A 80 9.29 -13.18 -2.37
C LYS A 80 7.84 -13.06 -1.88
N ILE A 81 7.40 -13.99 -1.02
CA ILE A 81 6.02 -14.00 -0.50
C ILE A 81 5.76 -12.79 0.39
N GLN A 82 6.74 -12.40 1.22
CA GLN A 82 6.62 -11.19 2.03
C GLN A 82 6.39 -9.94 1.16
N ASN A 83 7.12 -9.80 0.04
CA ASN A 83 6.91 -8.70 -0.90
C ASN A 83 5.55 -8.78 -1.61
N GLU A 84 5.09 -9.99 -1.96
CA GLU A 84 3.75 -10.18 -2.54
C GLU A 84 2.65 -9.74 -1.56
N ILE A 85 2.75 -10.13 -0.28
CA ILE A 85 1.81 -9.71 0.76
C ILE A 85 1.86 -8.19 0.95
N LEU A 86 3.05 -7.59 1.03
CA LEU A 86 3.21 -6.13 1.12
C LEU A 86 2.54 -5.42 -0.06
N ASN A 87 2.74 -5.92 -1.29
CA ASN A 87 2.12 -5.35 -2.47
C ASN A 87 0.59 -5.44 -2.41
N ILE A 88 0.05 -6.59 -2.00
CA ILE A 88 -1.40 -6.77 -1.80
C ILE A 88 -1.93 -5.79 -0.75
N CYS A 89 -1.24 -5.64 0.39
CA CYS A 89 -1.61 -4.66 1.40
C CYS A 89 -1.62 -3.24 0.83
N GLY A 90 -0.59 -2.85 0.07
CA GLY A 90 -0.51 -1.55 -0.58
C GLY A 90 -1.64 -1.30 -1.57
N VAL A 91 -1.99 -2.31 -2.38
CA VAL A 91 -3.13 -2.24 -3.33
C VAL A 91 -4.44 -2.04 -2.56
N LEU A 92 -4.73 -2.86 -1.55
CA LEU A 92 -5.97 -2.78 -0.78
C LEU A 92 -6.12 -1.44 -0.04
N ILE A 93 -5.01 -0.92 0.52
CA ILE A 93 -5.00 0.40 1.16
C ILE A 93 -5.32 1.47 0.12
N ARG A 94 -4.65 1.45 -1.03
CA ARG A 94 -4.88 2.43 -2.10
C ARG A 94 -6.30 2.38 -2.64
N GLU A 95 -6.84 1.18 -2.90
CA GLU A 95 -8.22 1.01 -3.35
C GLU A 95 -9.21 1.66 -2.38
N LYS A 96 -9.04 1.39 -1.08
CA LYS A 96 -9.88 2.00 -0.04
C LYS A 96 -9.76 3.53 -0.02
N LEU A 97 -8.55 4.07 -0.08
CA LEU A 97 -8.33 5.52 -0.11
C LEU A 97 -8.97 6.16 -1.36
N VAL A 98 -8.85 5.50 -2.52
CA VAL A 98 -9.47 5.97 -3.76
C VAL A 98 -11.00 5.95 -3.67
N ASP A 99 -11.58 4.93 -3.05
CA ASP A 99 -13.03 4.85 -2.82
C ASP A 99 -13.51 5.96 -1.89
N ASP A 100 -12.77 6.24 -0.81
CA ASP A 100 -13.05 7.34 0.12
C ASP A 100 -12.99 8.71 -0.60
N VAL A 101 -12.00 8.93 -1.46
CA VAL A 101 -11.89 10.14 -2.30
C VAL A 101 -13.03 10.25 -3.31
N LYS A 102 -13.40 9.14 -3.98
CA LYS A 102 -14.51 9.11 -4.95
C LYS A 102 -15.85 9.47 -4.31
N ALA A 103 -16.05 9.04 -3.05
CA ALA A 103 -17.23 9.37 -2.25
C ALA A 103 -17.25 10.84 -1.81
N ALA A 104 -16.09 11.51 -1.71
CA ALA A 104 -16.03 12.92 -1.39
C ALA A 104 -16.66 13.80 -2.48
N SER A 105 -17.19 14.96 -2.06
CA SER A 105 -17.77 15.95 -2.98
C SER A 105 -16.70 16.68 -3.80
N ALA A 106 -15.52 16.85 -3.22
CA ALA A 106 -14.38 17.53 -3.82
C ALA A 106 -13.09 17.05 -3.14
N TYR A 107 -11.95 17.21 -3.84
CA TYR A 107 -10.62 16.95 -3.30
C TYR A 107 -9.62 18.00 -3.79
N SER A 108 -8.46 18.04 -3.16
CA SER A 108 -7.29 18.79 -3.63
C SER A 108 -6.09 17.86 -3.77
N ILE A 109 -5.26 18.13 -4.76
CA ILE A 109 -4.01 17.40 -4.98
C ILE A 109 -2.93 18.06 -4.13
N LEU A 110 -2.14 17.25 -3.44
CA LEU A 110 -0.91 17.66 -2.78
C LEU A 110 0.23 16.94 -3.51
N ALA A 111 1.21 17.67 -4.00
CA ALA A 111 2.29 17.09 -4.76
C ALA A 111 3.64 17.68 -4.31
N ASP A 112 4.58 16.81 -3.98
CA ASP A 112 5.91 17.19 -3.48
C ASP A 112 7.01 16.40 -4.19
N GLU A 113 8.08 17.10 -4.57
CA GLU A 113 9.21 16.54 -5.30
C GLU A 113 10.11 15.75 -4.34
N THR A 114 10.49 14.53 -4.73
CA THR A 114 11.39 13.67 -3.95
C THR A 114 12.31 12.89 -4.87
N ALA A 115 13.40 12.37 -4.33
CA ALA A 115 14.25 11.41 -5.03
C ALA A 115 14.15 10.03 -4.38
N ASP A 116 14.18 8.97 -5.19
CA ASP A 116 14.28 7.61 -4.67
C ASP A 116 15.71 7.27 -4.20
N ILE A 117 15.89 6.07 -3.65
CA ILE A 117 17.19 5.59 -3.13
C ILE A 117 18.29 5.49 -4.21
N SER A 118 17.92 5.50 -5.49
CA SER A 118 18.83 5.50 -6.64
C SER A 118 19.08 6.90 -7.21
N GLY A 119 18.48 7.94 -6.61
CA GLY A 119 18.59 9.33 -7.03
C GLY A 119 17.69 9.70 -8.20
N LYS A 120 16.68 8.88 -8.54
CA LYS A 120 15.69 9.23 -9.56
C LYS A 120 14.63 10.15 -8.99
N GLU A 121 14.33 11.21 -9.71
CA GLU A 121 13.30 12.18 -9.35
C GLU A 121 11.90 11.56 -9.51
N GLN A 122 11.07 11.77 -8.49
CA GLN A 122 9.70 11.30 -8.42
C GLN A 122 8.83 12.36 -7.75
N LEU A 123 7.54 12.34 -8.07
CA LEU A 123 6.55 13.16 -7.41
C LEU A 123 5.77 12.30 -6.41
N SER A 124 5.79 12.70 -5.15
CA SER A 124 4.88 12.14 -4.15
C SER A 124 3.51 12.79 -4.30
N ILE A 125 2.46 11.98 -4.41
CA ILE A 125 1.08 12.43 -4.58
C ILE A 125 0.28 12.10 -3.34
N GLY A 126 -0.23 13.15 -2.69
CA GLY A 126 -1.26 13.08 -1.66
C GLY A 126 -2.58 13.67 -2.14
N LEU A 127 -3.68 13.25 -1.53
CA LEU A 127 -5.00 13.81 -1.76
C LEU A 127 -5.59 14.31 -0.45
N ARG A 128 -6.11 15.54 -0.49
CA ARG A 128 -6.83 16.16 0.61
C ARG A 128 -8.33 16.17 0.32
N TYR A 129 -9.13 15.60 1.20
CA TYR A 129 -10.58 15.53 1.03
C TYR A 129 -11.31 15.53 2.38
N TYR A 130 -12.61 15.80 2.36
CA TYR A 130 -13.46 15.69 3.55
C TYR A 130 -14.08 14.30 3.61
N ASP A 131 -13.74 13.53 4.65
CA ASP A 131 -14.32 12.23 4.93
C ASP A 131 -15.70 12.43 5.58
N GLN A 132 -16.76 12.03 4.87
CA GLN A 132 -18.13 12.18 5.33
C GLN A 132 -18.47 11.29 6.53
N LYS A 133 -17.78 10.16 6.68
CA LYS A 133 -18.02 9.18 7.73
C LYS A 133 -17.36 9.62 9.04
N GLU A 134 -16.08 9.97 8.97
CA GLU A 134 -15.29 10.40 10.14
C GLU A 134 -15.46 11.90 10.44
N LYS A 135 -16.12 12.64 9.55
CA LYS A 135 -16.45 14.07 9.66
C LYS A 135 -15.23 14.96 9.83
N ASN A 136 -14.11 14.60 9.23
CA ASN A 136 -12.86 15.33 9.29
C ASN A 136 -12.22 15.50 7.91
N VAL A 137 -11.30 16.45 7.80
CA VAL A 137 -10.43 16.55 6.63
C VAL A 137 -9.32 15.52 6.78
N LYS A 138 -9.08 14.74 5.72
CA LYS A 138 -7.97 13.81 5.62
C LYS A 138 -7.00 14.25 4.54
N GLU A 139 -5.73 13.99 4.78
CA GLU A 139 -4.63 14.16 3.84
C GLU A 139 -3.91 12.82 3.76
N GLU A 140 -4.04 12.15 2.62
CA GLU A 140 -3.63 10.75 2.47
C GLU A 140 -2.67 10.62 1.30
N PHE A 141 -1.55 9.94 1.52
CA PHE A 141 -0.60 9.59 0.47
C PHE A 141 -1.18 8.48 -0.42
N ILE A 142 -1.11 8.67 -1.74
CA ILE A 142 -1.69 7.74 -2.71
C ILE A 142 -0.61 7.01 -3.51
N GLY A 143 0.53 7.65 -3.78
CA GLY A 143 1.63 7.00 -4.49
C GLY A 143 2.69 7.96 -5.00
N PHE A 144 3.67 7.37 -5.66
CA PHE A 144 4.71 8.10 -6.39
C PHE A 144 4.46 8.04 -7.89
N VAL A 145 4.93 9.07 -8.58
CA VAL A 145 5.00 9.13 -10.04
C VAL A 145 6.45 9.41 -10.45
N GLU A 146 7.06 8.51 -11.21
CA GLU A 146 8.44 8.71 -11.69
C GLU A 146 8.45 9.80 -12.77
N LEU A 147 9.28 10.83 -12.60
CA LEU A 147 9.37 11.94 -13.53
C LEU A 147 10.51 11.70 -14.51
N GLN A 148 10.22 11.80 -15.82
CA GLN A 148 11.25 11.77 -16.85
C GLN A 148 11.91 13.13 -17.06
N LYS A 149 11.19 14.22 -16.72
CA LYS A 149 11.64 15.61 -16.81
C LYS A 149 10.95 16.47 -15.76
N MET A 150 11.68 17.44 -15.22
CA MET A 150 11.18 18.43 -14.26
C MET A 150 10.74 19.74 -14.93
N ASP A 151 9.86 19.64 -15.91
CA ASP A 151 9.15 20.80 -16.46
C ASP A 151 7.67 20.74 -16.10
N ALA A 152 7.04 21.90 -15.96
CA ALA A 152 5.68 22.03 -15.46
C ALA A 152 4.65 21.25 -16.29
N GLN A 153 4.85 21.17 -17.61
CA GLN A 153 3.96 20.46 -18.51
C GLN A 153 4.06 18.94 -18.33
N THR A 154 5.29 18.41 -18.23
CA THR A 154 5.52 17.00 -17.92
C THR A 154 4.87 16.65 -16.58
N ILE A 155 5.11 17.46 -15.55
CA ILE A 155 4.55 17.21 -14.21
C ILE A 155 3.02 17.22 -14.22
N ALA A 156 2.38 18.22 -14.86
CA ALA A 156 0.93 18.25 -14.98
C ALA A 156 0.37 17.02 -15.72
N THR A 157 1.06 16.60 -16.79
CA THR A 157 0.67 15.41 -17.58
C THR A 157 0.74 14.15 -16.74
N GLU A 158 1.82 13.98 -15.97
CA GLU A 158 2.04 12.83 -15.10
C GLU A 158 1.03 12.79 -13.93
N ILE A 159 0.73 13.93 -13.30
CA ILE A 159 -0.33 14.05 -12.28
C ILE A 159 -1.69 13.65 -12.87
N ASN A 160 -2.06 14.23 -14.01
CA ASN A 160 -3.34 13.92 -14.67
C ASN A 160 -3.42 12.44 -15.07
N GLY A 161 -2.34 11.88 -15.61
CA GLY A 161 -2.23 10.45 -15.92
C GLY A 161 -2.44 9.57 -14.69
N PHE A 162 -1.82 9.92 -13.57
CA PHE A 162 -1.95 9.21 -12.31
C PHE A 162 -3.39 9.25 -11.76
N ILE A 163 -4.02 10.42 -11.72
CA ILE A 163 -5.41 10.60 -11.25
C ILE A 163 -6.39 9.82 -12.13
N ASN A 164 -6.21 9.88 -13.46
CA ASN A 164 -7.03 9.15 -14.40
C ASN A 164 -6.87 7.62 -14.26
N ALA A 165 -5.65 7.14 -14.01
CA ALA A 165 -5.41 5.71 -13.77
C ALA A 165 -6.13 5.18 -12.52
N LEU A 166 -6.37 6.03 -11.52
CA LEU A 166 -7.16 5.70 -10.33
C LEU A 166 -8.68 5.84 -10.55
N ASN A 167 -9.10 6.29 -11.73
CA ASN A 167 -10.48 6.61 -12.08
C ASN A 167 -11.11 7.65 -11.14
N ILE A 168 -10.32 8.62 -10.67
CA ILE A 168 -10.82 9.73 -9.85
C ILE A 168 -11.30 10.84 -10.81
N ASP A 169 -12.48 11.39 -10.55
CA ASP A 169 -13.08 12.44 -11.38
C ASP A 169 -12.34 13.77 -11.23
N VAL A 170 -11.60 14.15 -12.27
CA VAL A 170 -10.84 15.41 -12.33
C VAL A 170 -11.70 16.65 -12.09
N ASN A 171 -13.01 16.61 -12.37
CA ASN A 171 -13.91 17.74 -12.15
C ASN A 171 -14.20 17.99 -10.66
N LYS A 172 -13.90 17.02 -9.79
CA LYS A 172 -13.96 17.18 -8.33
C LYS A 172 -12.68 17.77 -7.74
N CYS A 173 -11.64 17.97 -8.54
CA CYS A 173 -10.42 18.63 -8.09
C CYS A 173 -10.69 20.14 -7.95
N VAL A 174 -10.62 20.67 -6.73
CA VAL A 174 -10.89 22.09 -6.43
C VAL A 174 -9.66 22.87 -5.99
N GLY A 175 -8.51 22.21 -5.89
CA GLY A 175 -7.27 22.83 -5.42
C GLY A 175 -6.05 21.96 -5.71
N GLN A 176 -4.91 22.61 -5.87
CA GLN A 176 -3.62 21.97 -6.07
C GLN A 176 -2.61 22.67 -5.15
N GLY A 177 -1.94 21.89 -4.30
CA GLY A 177 -0.90 22.34 -3.39
C GLY A 177 0.41 21.72 -3.81
N TYR A 178 1.39 22.57 -4.09
CA TYR A 178 2.75 22.15 -4.46
C TYR A 178 3.77 22.78 -3.54
N ASP A 179 4.99 22.25 -3.58
CA ASP A 179 6.14 22.90 -2.99
C ASP A 179 6.42 24.27 -3.68
N GLY A 180 7.22 25.11 -3.03
CA GLY A 180 7.52 26.46 -3.49
C GLY A 180 8.46 26.52 -4.71
N CYS A 181 8.74 25.40 -5.37
CA CYS A 181 9.61 25.37 -6.54
C CYS A 181 9.01 26.17 -7.69
N ALA A 182 9.83 26.94 -8.42
CA ALA A 182 9.36 27.82 -9.48
C ALA A 182 8.66 27.06 -10.62
N THR A 183 9.05 25.80 -10.87
CA THR A 183 8.39 24.91 -11.84
C THR A 183 6.99 24.51 -11.39
N MET A 184 6.74 24.46 -10.08
CA MET A 184 5.50 23.99 -9.48
C MET A 184 4.52 25.14 -9.23
N ALA A 185 4.98 26.18 -8.53
CA ALA A 185 4.20 27.33 -8.09
C ALA A 185 4.44 28.61 -8.92
N GLY A 186 5.18 28.51 -10.03
CA GLY A 186 5.52 29.65 -10.87
C GLY A 186 4.30 30.39 -11.43
N LYS A 187 4.24 31.70 -11.18
CA LYS A 187 3.15 32.58 -11.67
C LYS A 187 2.98 32.55 -13.19
N ASP A 188 4.09 32.42 -13.92
CA ASP A 188 4.14 32.39 -15.38
C ASP A 188 4.68 31.02 -15.86
N GLY A 189 3.85 29.99 -15.84
CA GLY A 189 4.20 28.66 -16.37
C GLY A 189 4.38 27.54 -15.35
N GLY A 190 3.93 27.71 -14.11
CA GLY A 190 3.85 26.61 -13.13
C GLY A 190 2.81 25.54 -13.51
N VAL A 191 2.83 24.42 -12.80
CA VAL A 191 1.98 23.23 -13.06
C VAL A 191 0.50 23.60 -13.15
N GLN A 192 0.02 24.53 -12.33
CA GLN A 192 -1.38 24.97 -12.33
C GLN A 192 -1.89 25.51 -13.68
N LYS A 193 -0.99 25.95 -14.58
CA LYS A 193 -1.35 26.48 -15.90
C LYS A 193 -1.76 25.37 -16.89
N TYR A 194 -1.33 24.14 -16.65
CA TYR A 194 -1.47 22.98 -17.55
C TYR A 194 -2.48 21.97 -17.01
#